data_AF-A0A920UN65-F1
#
_entry.id   AF-A0A920UN65-F1
#
_cell.length_a   1.000
_cell.length_b   1.000
_cell.length_c   1.000
_cell.angle_alpha   90.00
_cell.angle_beta   90.00
_cell.angle_gamma   90.00
#
_symmetry.space_group_name_H-M   'P 1'
#
loop_
_entity.id
_entity.type
_entity.pdbx_description
1 polymer ?
#
loop_
_entity_poly.entity_id
_entity_poly.type
_entity_poly.pdbx_seq_one_letter_code
_entity_poly.pdbx_strand_id
1 'polypeptide(L)'
;MFRNVLVSMFVIVVLVLVSESDLRAQRVLPFPTHESFAASAEAQRYVAAAMELAQSDLIEEANSYCSATGPRRPALNREAAGAAPLANYELEPIKVFENLYYIGLNSVGAWVIPTSDGIILMDTLNSTEEARDILVPGIEKVGLDPTQIKHIIIGHGHNDHVGGASYLQETYGARIHITANDWELALSGETADRPRPTRDMVVTDGQELTLGDTTLT
;
A
#
# COMPACT_ATOMS: atom_id res chain seq x y z
N MET A 1 51.37 11.25 20.64
CA MET A 1 50.62 10.03 20.24
C MET A 1 49.08 10.20 20.23
N PHE A 2 48.51 11.33 20.67
CA PHE A 2 47.06 11.51 20.81
C PHE A 2 46.35 12.37 19.74
N ARG A 3 47.06 12.85 18.70
CA ARG A 3 46.46 13.74 17.67
C ARG A 3 45.89 13.00 16.45
N ASN A 4 46.17 11.70 16.28
CA ASN A 4 45.75 10.92 15.11
C ASN A 4 44.49 10.07 15.33
N VAL A 5 44.05 9.87 16.58
CA VAL A 5 42.85 9.06 16.87
C VAL A 5 41.57 9.90 16.73
N LEU A 6 41.61 11.19 17.05
CA LEU A 6 40.43 12.07 16.96
C LEU A 6 40.00 12.35 15.50
N VAL A 7 40.96 12.47 14.57
CA VAL A 7 40.68 12.70 13.15
C VAL A 7 40.05 11.46 12.51
N SER A 8 40.44 10.25 12.95
CA SER A 8 39.91 8.99 12.42
C SER A 8 38.48 8.72 12.91
N MET A 9 38.13 9.07 14.15
CA MET A 9 36.74 9.00 14.63
C MET A 9 35.82 10.01 13.96
N PHE A 10 36.29 11.24 13.67
CA PHE A 10 35.47 12.26 13.01
C PHE A 10 35.17 11.88 11.55
N VAL A 11 36.12 11.27 10.84
CA VAL A 11 35.92 10.79 9.46
C VAL A 11 34.96 9.60 9.41
N ILE A 12 35.00 8.68 10.38
CA ILE A 12 34.08 7.54 10.45
C ILE A 12 32.66 7.98 10.79
N VAL A 13 32.49 8.92 11.73
CA VAL A 13 31.16 9.46 12.08
C VAL A 13 30.56 10.27 10.92
N VAL A 14 31.38 11.03 10.17
CA VAL A 14 30.91 11.74 8.97
C VAL A 14 30.59 10.76 7.83
N LEU A 15 31.35 9.68 7.63
CA LEU A 15 31.02 8.66 6.61
C LEU A 15 29.71 7.92 6.94
N VAL A 16 29.46 7.62 8.22
CA VAL A 16 28.22 6.95 8.67
C VAL A 16 27.02 7.89 8.56
N LEU A 17 27.17 9.17 8.92
CA LEU A 17 26.10 10.16 8.80
C LEU A 17 25.76 10.51 7.34
N VAL A 18 26.75 10.57 6.44
CA VAL A 18 26.52 10.77 5.00
C VAL A 18 25.86 9.55 4.37
N SER A 19 26.23 8.34 4.82
CA SER A 19 25.57 7.10 4.40
C SER A 19 24.12 7.00 4.85
N GLU A 20 23.78 7.44 6.07
CA GLU A 20 22.39 7.41 6.56
C GLU A 20 21.51 8.52 5.94
N SER A 21 22.08 9.70 5.63
CA SER A 21 21.35 10.73 4.90
C SER A 21 21.05 10.34 3.46
N ASP A 22 21.97 9.65 2.78
CA ASP A 22 21.75 9.13 1.41
C ASP A 22 20.85 7.89 1.36
N LEU A 23 20.78 7.12 2.46
CA LEU A 23 19.81 6.02 2.60
C LEU A 23 18.40 6.52 2.93
N ARG A 24 18.28 7.62 3.70
CA ARG A 24 16.99 8.26 4.01
C ARG A 24 16.47 9.15 2.89
N ALA A 25 17.34 9.65 2.01
CA ALA A 25 16.94 10.19 0.71
C ALA A 25 16.60 9.04 -0.25
N GLN A 26 15.73 8.13 0.20
CA GLN A 26 15.27 6.91 -0.45
C GLN A 26 14.68 7.24 -1.82
N ARG A 27 15.59 7.36 -2.78
CA ARG A 27 15.57 6.86 -4.14
C ARG A 27 14.15 6.70 -4.68
N VAL A 28 13.64 7.78 -5.28
CA VAL A 28 13.06 7.60 -6.61
C VAL A 28 14.20 7.05 -7.45
N LEU A 29 14.35 5.72 -7.50
CA LEU A 29 15.22 5.13 -8.50
C LEU A 29 14.64 5.60 -9.84
N PRO A 30 15.37 6.38 -10.64
CA PRO A 30 14.85 6.80 -11.93
C PRO A 30 14.47 5.53 -12.69
N PHE A 31 13.25 5.50 -13.24
CA PHE A 31 12.82 4.38 -14.06
C PHE A 31 13.90 4.11 -15.13
N PRO A 32 14.20 2.83 -15.43
CA PRO A 32 15.20 2.50 -16.44
C PRO A 32 14.91 3.23 -17.75
N THR A 33 15.94 3.80 -18.38
CA THR A 33 15.81 4.36 -19.73
C THR A 33 16.09 3.28 -20.76
N HIS A 34 15.70 3.51 -22.01
CA HIS A 34 16.10 2.61 -23.10
C HIS A 34 17.62 2.46 -23.20
N GLU A 35 18.36 3.54 -22.94
CA GLU A 35 19.83 3.53 -22.93
C GLU A 35 20.37 2.70 -21.77
N SER A 36 19.85 2.86 -20.54
CA SER A 36 20.32 2.08 -19.39
C SER A 36 19.98 0.60 -19.51
N PHE A 37 18.83 0.25 -20.10
CA PHE A 37 18.47 -1.13 -20.41
C PHE A 37 19.37 -1.74 -21.50
N ALA A 38 19.60 -1.00 -22.59
CA ALA A 38 20.50 -1.44 -23.66
C ALA A 38 21.94 -1.65 -23.16
N ALA A 39 22.38 -0.88 -22.17
CA ALA A 39 23.68 -1.02 -21.53
C ALA A 39 23.79 -2.19 -20.53
N SER A 40 22.68 -2.83 -20.14
CA SER A 40 22.67 -3.89 -19.13
C SER A 40 22.28 -5.26 -19.72
N ALA A 41 23.30 -6.08 -20.00
CA ALA A 41 23.10 -7.47 -20.41
C ALA A 41 22.35 -8.29 -19.36
N GLU A 42 22.52 -7.95 -18.07
CA GLU A 42 21.79 -8.61 -16.99
C GLU A 42 20.29 -8.31 -17.05
N ALA A 43 19.90 -7.03 -17.20
CA ALA A 43 18.49 -6.64 -17.32
C ALA A 43 17.84 -7.28 -18.56
N GLN A 44 18.55 -7.31 -19.70
CA GLN A 44 18.09 -7.96 -20.92
C GLN A 44 17.83 -9.46 -20.73
N ARG A 45 18.70 -10.17 -20.00
CA ARG A 45 18.49 -11.59 -19.67
C ARG A 45 17.25 -11.80 -18.82
N TYR A 46 17.04 -10.99 -17.77
CA TYR A 46 15.86 -11.16 -16.90
C TYR A 46 14.56 -10.88 -17.65
N VAL A 47 14.52 -9.82 -18.48
CA VAL A 47 13.35 -9.53 -19.31
C VAL A 47 13.09 -10.67 -20.30
N ALA A 48 14.13 -11.17 -21.00
CA ALA A 48 13.97 -12.29 -21.93
C ALA A 48 13.42 -13.55 -21.23
N ALA A 49 13.96 -13.90 -20.07
CA ALA A 49 13.49 -15.04 -19.29
C ALA A 49 12.03 -14.86 -18.81
N ALA A 50 11.65 -13.65 -18.38
CA ALA A 50 10.28 -13.37 -18.00
C ALA A 50 9.30 -13.48 -19.19
N MET A 51 9.69 -12.97 -20.36
CA MET A 51 8.89 -13.07 -21.59
C MET A 51 8.75 -14.52 -22.07
N GLU A 52 9.76 -15.37 -21.88
CA GLU A 52 9.68 -16.80 -22.19
C GLU A 52 8.70 -17.54 -21.26
N LEU A 53 8.72 -17.21 -19.96
CA LEU A 53 7.83 -17.80 -18.96
C LEU A 53 6.36 -17.40 -19.13
N ALA A 54 6.10 -16.19 -19.63
CA ALA A 54 4.76 -15.62 -19.75
C ALA A 54 3.84 -16.41 -20.70
N GLN A 55 4.41 -17.16 -21.64
CA GLN A 55 3.67 -17.93 -22.64
C GLN A 55 2.55 -17.09 -23.29
N SER A 56 1.45 -17.69 -23.75
CA SER A 56 0.36 -16.96 -24.41
C SER A 56 -0.65 -16.35 -23.44
N ASP A 57 -0.71 -16.85 -22.21
CA ASP A 57 -1.69 -16.51 -21.20
C ASP A 57 -1.31 -15.30 -20.35
N LEU A 58 -0.02 -14.96 -20.24
CA LEU A 58 0.47 -13.80 -19.49
C LEU A 58 1.21 -12.77 -20.37
N ILE A 59 1.04 -12.84 -21.69
CA ILE A 59 1.84 -12.02 -22.61
C ILE A 59 1.57 -10.52 -22.45
N GLU A 60 0.34 -10.13 -22.11
CA GLU A 60 -0.04 -8.73 -21.88
C GLU A 60 0.53 -8.18 -20.56
N GLU A 61 0.52 -9.01 -19.51
CA GLU A 61 1.12 -8.73 -18.21
C GLU A 61 2.63 -8.60 -18.36
N ALA A 62 3.27 -9.54 -19.06
CA ALA A 62 4.71 -9.51 -19.30
C ALA A 62 5.11 -8.27 -20.11
N ASN A 63 4.35 -7.91 -21.15
CA ASN A 63 4.55 -6.66 -21.89
C ASN A 63 4.41 -5.42 -20.99
N SER A 64 3.54 -5.48 -19.98
CA SER A 64 3.26 -4.39 -19.06
C SER A 64 4.30 -4.27 -17.94
N TYR A 65 4.78 -5.38 -17.37
CA TYR A 65 5.69 -5.36 -16.22
C TYR A 65 7.16 -5.48 -16.60
N CYS A 66 7.48 -6.22 -17.65
CA CYS A 66 8.84 -6.56 -18.06
C CYS A 66 9.33 -5.73 -19.24
N SER A 67 8.83 -4.50 -19.41
CA SER A 67 9.27 -3.63 -20.49
C SER A 67 10.68 -3.09 -20.27
N ALA A 68 11.36 -2.69 -21.35
CA ALA A 68 12.73 -2.15 -21.33
C ALA A 68 12.90 -0.94 -20.41
N THR A 69 11.83 -0.18 -20.14
CA THR A 69 11.86 1.02 -19.29
C THR A 69 11.13 0.83 -17.97
N GLY A 70 10.96 -0.43 -17.53
CA GLY A 70 10.17 -0.78 -16.36
C GLY A 70 8.67 -0.90 -16.65
N PRO A 71 7.82 -0.92 -15.62
CA PRO A 71 6.41 -1.23 -15.79
C PRO A 71 5.63 -0.10 -16.47
N ARG A 72 4.82 -0.43 -17.48
CA ARG A 72 3.94 0.48 -18.24
C ARG A 72 2.62 0.72 -17.52
N ARG A 73 2.68 1.21 -16.28
CA ARG A 73 1.49 1.56 -15.51
C ARG A 73 0.73 2.72 -16.19
N PRO A 74 -0.62 2.77 -16.14
CA PRO A 74 -1.38 3.85 -16.75
C PRO A 74 -0.92 5.26 -16.34
N ALA A 75 -0.58 5.46 -15.07
CA ALA A 75 -0.05 6.73 -14.57
C ALA A 75 1.30 7.12 -15.22
N LEU A 76 2.23 6.17 -15.36
CA LEU A 76 3.54 6.39 -15.98
C LEU A 76 3.42 6.62 -17.49
N ASN A 77 2.51 5.92 -18.15
CA ASN A 77 2.24 6.15 -19.57
C ASN A 77 1.67 7.56 -19.83
N ARG A 78 0.81 8.07 -18.93
CA ARG A 78 0.32 9.46 -18.99
C ARG A 78 1.45 10.46 -18.79
N GLU A 79 2.28 10.25 -17.76
CA GLU A 79 3.44 11.10 -17.47
C GLU A 79 4.39 11.16 -18.66
N ALA A 80 4.75 10.01 -19.25
CA ALA A 80 5.60 9.93 -20.43
C ALA A 80 4.99 10.63 -21.66
N ALA A 81 3.67 10.68 -21.76
CA ALA A 81 2.96 11.44 -22.79
C ALA A 81 2.84 12.94 -22.49
N GLY A 82 3.41 13.43 -21.38
CA GLY A 82 3.29 14.82 -20.93
C GLY A 82 1.89 15.19 -20.45
N ALA A 83 1.04 14.21 -20.16
CA ALA A 83 -0.30 14.44 -19.65
C ALA A 83 -0.28 14.65 -18.13
N ALA A 84 -1.15 15.54 -17.64
CA ALA A 84 -1.31 15.73 -16.20
C ALA A 84 -1.75 14.42 -15.50
N PRO A 85 -1.39 14.23 -14.22
CA PRO A 85 -1.94 13.14 -13.41
C PRO A 85 -3.46 13.15 -13.42
N LEU A 86 -4.07 11.97 -13.29
CA LEU A 86 -5.52 11.92 -13.08
C LEU A 86 -5.84 12.58 -11.74
N ALA A 87 -6.89 13.40 -11.74
CA ALA A 87 -7.39 13.98 -10.49
C ALA A 87 -7.84 12.85 -9.56
N ASN A 88 -7.52 12.99 -8.28
CA ASN A 88 -8.08 12.13 -7.24
C ASN A 88 -9.46 12.68 -6.87
N TYR A 89 -10.49 11.84 -6.90
CA TYR A 89 -11.85 12.23 -6.55
C TYR A 89 -12.59 11.09 -5.85
N GLU A 90 -13.51 11.45 -4.97
CA GLU A 90 -14.39 10.52 -4.26
C GLU A 90 -15.36 9.86 -5.26
N LEU A 91 -15.52 8.54 -5.13
CA LEU A 91 -16.55 7.79 -5.83
C LEU A 91 -17.80 7.71 -4.96
N GLU A 92 -18.97 7.83 -5.61
CA GLU A 92 -20.24 7.47 -4.96
C GLU A 92 -20.15 6.01 -4.46
N PRO A 93 -20.51 5.71 -3.21
CA PRO A 93 -20.47 4.34 -2.68
C PRO A 93 -21.17 3.34 -3.61
N ILE A 94 -20.45 2.28 -3.97
CA ILE A 94 -20.91 1.32 -4.98
C ILE A 94 -21.19 -0.01 -4.30
N LYS A 95 -22.42 -0.50 -4.45
CA LYS A 95 -22.70 -1.92 -4.19
C LYS A 95 -22.25 -2.72 -5.41
N VAL A 96 -21.19 -3.52 -5.27
CA VAL A 96 -20.58 -4.23 -6.40
C VAL A 96 -21.35 -5.52 -6.69
N PHE A 97 -21.52 -6.37 -5.68
CA PHE A 97 -22.39 -7.55 -5.72
C PHE A 97 -22.79 -7.97 -4.30
N GLU A 98 -23.90 -8.70 -4.15
CA GLU A 98 -24.36 -9.29 -2.88
C GLU A 98 -24.29 -8.38 -1.65
N ASN A 99 -23.31 -8.59 -0.75
CA ASN A 99 -23.06 -7.79 0.43
C ASN A 99 -21.72 -7.04 0.36
N LEU A 100 -21.08 -6.93 -0.82
CA LEU A 100 -19.81 -6.24 -1.01
C LEU A 100 -20.02 -4.82 -1.53
N TYR A 101 -19.44 -3.85 -0.82
CA TYR A 101 -19.45 -2.44 -1.18
C TYR A 101 -18.03 -1.90 -1.36
N TYR A 102 -17.87 -0.97 -2.29
CA TYR A 102 -16.66 -0.17 -2.46
C TYR A 102 -16.95 1.27 -2.01
N ILE A 103 -16.09 1.80 -1.14
CA ILE A 103 -16.16 3.19 -0.65
C ILE A 103 -14.76 3.80 -0.69
N GLY A 104 -14.62 4.97 -1.28
CA GLY A 104 -13.36 5.69 -1.31
C GLY A 104 -13.17 6.50 -2.58
N LEU A 105 -11.93 6.58 -3.04
CA LEU A 105 -11.51 7.41 -4.16
C LEU A 105 -11.39 6.59 -5.44
N ASN A 106 -11.18 7.26 -6.57
CA ASN A 106 -10.85 6.60 -7.83
C ASN A 106 -9.45 5.97 -7.88
N SER A 107 -8.61 6.24 -6.88
CA SER A 107 -7.24 5.71 -6.79
C SER A 107 -7.08 4.65 -5.70
N VAL A 108 -7.78 4.81 -4.57
CA VAL A 108 -7.65 4.00 -3.35
C VAL A 108 -9.02 3.91 -2.71
N GLY A 109 -9.42 2.72 -2.25
CA GLY A 109 -10.70 2.51 -1.59
C GLY A 109 -10.65 1.44 -0.54
N ALA A 110 -11.70 1.38 0.26
CA ALA A 110 -11.96 0.32 1.21
C ALA A 110 -13.13 -0.54 0.73
N TRP A 111 -13.07 -1.82 1.03
CA TRP A 111 -14.15 -2.76 0.82
C TRP A 111 -14.93 -2.97 2.11
N VAL A 112 -16.25 -2.93 2.02
CA VAL A 112 -17.14 -3.07 3.18
C VAL A 112 -18.02 -4.29 3.01
N ILE A 113 -17.94 -5.19 3.99
CA ILE A 113 -18.64 -6.48 3.99
C ILE A 113 -19.51 -6.53 5.27
N PRO A 114 -20.76 -6.05 5.23
CA PRO A 114 -21.75 -6.35 6.25
C PRO A 114 -22.02 -7.86 6.35
N THR A 115 -22.10 -8.33 7.59
CA THR A 115 -22.39 -9.70 8.01
C THR A 115 -23.55 -9.68 9.00
N SER A 116 -24.04 -10.84 9.44
CA SER A 116 -25.06 -10.91 10.50
C SER A 116 -24.60 -10.34 11.85
N ASP A 117 -23.29 -10.30 12.13
CA ASP A 117 -22.73 -10.00 13.45
C ASP A 117 -21.85 -8.72 13.45
N GLY A 118 -21.85 -7.98 12.34
CA GLY A 118 -21.13 -6.71 12.20
C GLY A 118 -20.51 -6.53 10.82
N ILE A 119 -19.53 -5.65 10.72
CA ILE A 119 -18.88 -5.27 9.46
C ILE A 119 -17.41 -5.70 9.49
N ILE A 120 -16.99 -6.34 8.41
CA ILE A 120 -15.57 -6.52 8.06
C ILE A 120 -15.22 -5.44 7.03
N LEU A 121 -14.14 -4.70 7.28
CA LEU A 121 -13.54 -3.77 6.33
C LEU A 121 -12.27 -4.39 5.72
N MET A 122 -12.00 -4.10 4.46
CA MET A 122 -10.68 -4.27 3.87
C MET A 122 -10.10 -2.91 3.49
N ASP A 123 -8.92 -2.58 4.02
CA ASP A 123 -8.22 -1.30 3.92
C ASP A 123 -8.97 -0.10 4.55
N THR A 124 -8.25 1.03 4.71
CA THR A 124 -8.69 2.18 5.53
C THR A 124 -8.41 3.55 4.90
N LEU A 125 -8.25 3.61 3.58
CA LEU A 125 -7.90 4.82 2.82
C LEU A 125 -6.55 5.45 3.26
N ASN A 126 -6.27 6.64 2.73
CA ASN A 126 -4.94 7.23 2.80
C ASN A 126 -4.64 7.95 4.11
N SER A 127 -5.64 8.36 4.91
CA SER A 127 -5.40 9.11 6.15
C SER A 127 -6.56 9.01 7.14
N THR A 128 -6.33 9.57 8.33
CA THR A 128 -7.38 9.72 9.36
C THR A 128 -8.55 10.54 8.84
N GLU A 129 -8.27 11.64 8.14
CA GLU A 129 -9.29 12.52 7.56
C GLU A 129 -10.10 11.79 6.51
N GLU A 130 -9.48 11.03 5.61
CA GLU A 130 -10.24 10.27 4.61
C GLU A 130 -11.10 9.18 5.25
N ALA A 131 -10.59 8.48 6.28
CA ALA A 131 -11.42 7.51 6.99
C ALA A 131 -12.62 8.18 7.70
N ARG A 132 -12.40 9.32 8.35
CA ARG A 132 -13.43 10.08 9.07
C ARG A 132 -14.44 10.75 8.13
N ASP A 133 -13.98 11.33 7.04
CA ASP A 133 -14.77 12.25 6.22
C ASP A 133 -15.27 11.61 4.92
N ILE A 134 -14.72 10.46 4.51
CA ILE A 134 -15.13 9.73 3.29
C ILE A 134 -15.63 8.33 3.66
N LEU A 135 -14.81 7.50 4.32
CA LEU A 135 -15.17 6.10 4.56
C LEU A 135 -16.37 5.96 5.50
N VAL A 136 -16.33 6.60 6.67
CA VAL A 136 -17.42 6.54 7.66
C VAL A 136 -18.74 7.08 7.08
N PRO A 137 -18.79 8.28 6.47
CA PRO A 137 -20.00 8.77 5.81
C PRO A 137 -20.45 7.89 4.64
N GLY A 138 -19.51 7.30 3.91
CA GLY A 138 -19.83 6.34 2.84
C GLY A 138 -20.55 5.09 3.35
N ILE A 139 -20.12 4.57 4.51
CA ILE A 139 -20.76 3.43 5.18
C ILE A 139 -22.19 3.80 5.60
N GLU A 140 -22.38 4.99 6.19
CA GLU A 140 -23.70 5.49 6.56
C GLU A 140 -24.60 5.69 5.33
N LYS A 141 -24.04 6.21 4.23
CA LYS A 141 -24.77 6.48 2.97
C LYS A 141 -25.33 5.22 2.33
N VAL A 142 -24.68 4.06 2.51
CA VAL A 142 -25.21 2.76 2.06
C VAL A 142 -26.14 2.08 3.08
N GLY A 143 -26.51 2.79 4.16
CA GLY A 143 -27.45 2.34 5.16
C GLY A 143 -26.86 1.40 6.22
N LEU A 144 -25.54 1.39 6.37
CA LEU A 144 -24.83 0.60 7.38
C LEU A 144 -24.45 1.48 8.58
N ASP A 145 -24.25 0.85 9.72
CA ASP A 145 -23.84 1.52 10.97
C ASP A 145 -22.33 1.34 11.20
N PRO A 146 -21.52 2.41 11.13
CA PRO A 146 -20.07 2.34 11.36
C PRO A 146 -19.69 1.78 12.74
N THR A 147 -20.55 1.89 13.76
CA THR A 147 -20.29 1.30 15.08
C THR A 147 -20.27 -0.24 15.06
N GLN A 148 -20.72 -0.84 13.95
CA GLN A 148 -20.67 -2.28 13.71
C GLN A 148 -19.35 -2.73 13.07
N ILE A 149 -18.39 -1.86 12.77
CA ILE A 149 -17.05 -2.27 12.32
C ILE A 149 -16.37 -3.10 13.42
N LYS A 150 -16.13 -4.39 13.15
CA LYS A 150 -15.49 -5.33 14.10
C LYS A 150 -14.06 -5.69 13.69
N HIS A 151 -13.86 -5.88 12.38
CA HIS A 151 -12.59 -6.34 11.83
C HIS A 151 -12.17 -5.48 10.66
N ILE A 152 -10.87 -5.16 10.60
CA ILE A 152 -10.22 -4.48 9.48
C ILE A 152 -9.10 -5.40 9.00
N ILE A 153 -9.15 -5.84 7.75
CA ILE A 153 -8.08 -6.56 7.09
C ILE A 153 -7.32 -5.55 6.22
N ILE A 154 -6.02 -5.45 6.39
CA ILE A 154 -5.19 -4.61 5.52
C ILE A 154 -4.53 -5.49 4.47
N GLY A 155 -4.70 -5.13 3.19
CA GLY A 155 -4.12 -5.88 2.07
C GLY A 155 -2.60 -5.85 2.06
N HIS A 156 -2.00 -4.70 2.38
CA HIS A 156 -0.55 -4.54 2.55
C HIS A 156 -0.19 -3.27 3.33
N GLY A 157 1.03 -3.19 3.88
CA GLY A 157 1.40 -2.18 4.88
C GLY A 157 1.68 -0.76 4.38
N HIS A 158 1.28 -0.37 3.16
CA HIS A 158 1.52 0.99 2.67
C HIS A 158 0.52 2.01 3.25
N ASN A 159 0.97 3.27 3.32
CA ASN A 159 0.23 4.39 3.91
C ASN A 159 -1.13 4.64 3.28
N ASP A 160 -1.29 4.37 2.00
CA ASP A 160 -2.53 4.48 1.25
C ASP A 160 -3.59 3.44 1.66
N HIS A 161 -3.21 2.40 2.41
CA HIS A 161 -4.13 1.36 2.88
C HIS A 161 -4.32 1.34 4.40
N VAL A 162 -3.30 1.77 5.17
CA VAL A 162 -3.35 1.81 6.65
C VAL A 162 -3.65 3.20 7.22
N GLY A 163 -3.84 4.21 6.38
CA GLY A 163 -3.87 5.61 6.79
C GLY A 163 -4.97 5.97 7.78
N GLY A 164 -6.12 5.30 7.69
CA GLY A 164 -7.25 5.46 8.62
C GLY A 164 -7.31 4.45 9.76
N ALA A 165 -6.38 3.49 9.80
CA ALA A 165 -6.50 2.32 10.67
C ALA A 165 -6.47 2.68 12.17
N SER A 166 -5.58 3.60 12.60
CA SER A 166 -5.52 4.05 14.00
C SER A 166 -6.84 4.69 14.44
N TYR A 167 -7.37 5.58 13.61
CA TYR A 167 -8.65 6.26 13.88
C TYR A 167 -9.80 5.26 14.06
N LEU A 168 -9.93 4.28 13.17
CA LEU A 168 -10.99 3.28 13.24
C LEU A 168 -10.80 2.32 14.43
N GLN A 169 -9.56 1.95 14.76
CA GLN A 169 -9.24 1.15 15.93
C GLN A 169 -9.64 1.86 17.23
N GLU A 170 -9.28 3.14 17.36
CA GLU A 170 -9.57 3.94 18.55
C GLU A 170 -11.05 4.29 18.67
N THR A 171 -11.72 4.60 17.55
CA THR A 171 -13.11 5.07 17.54
C THR A 171 -14.11 3.92 17.71
N TYR A 172 -13.86 2.78 17.06
CA TYR A 172 -14.82 1.67 16.99
C TYR A 172 -14.35 0.41 17.72
N GLY A 173 -13.11 0.38 18.23
CA GLY A 173 -12.54 -0.81 18.86
C GLY A 173 -12.30 -1.96 17.88
N ALA A 174 -12.16 -1.64 16.58
CA ALA A 174 -11.98 -2.64 15.54
C ALA A 174 -10.65 -3.39 15.69
N ARG A 175 -10.67 -4.70 15.46
CA ARG A 175 -9.46 -5.54 15.44
C ARG A 175 -8.80 -5.43 14.08
N ILE A 176 -7.49 -5.19 14.06
CA ILE A 176 -6.73 -5.00 12.81
C ILE A 176 -5.93 -6.26 12.51
N HIS A 177 -6.06 -6.74 11.28
CA HIS A 177 -5.47 -7.96 10.77
C HIS A 177 -4.50 -7.62 9.63
N ILE A 178 -3.21 -7.89 9.83
CA ILE A 178 -2.14 -7.65 8.84
C ILE A 178 -1.14 -8.82 8.89
N THR A 179 -0.47 -9.14 7.78
CA THR A 179 0.63 -10.11 7.80
C THR A 179 1.80 -9.62 8.67
N ALA A 180 2.64 -10.55 9.15
CA ALA A 180 3.76 -10.19 10.01
C ALA A 180 4.73 -9.19 9.36
N ASN A 181 5.04 -9.38 8.07
CA ASN A 181 5.95 -8.51 7.32
C ASN A 181 5.31 -7.15 7.05
N ASP A 182 4.02 -7.11 6.72
CA ASP A 182 3.32 -5.85 6.45
C ASP A 182 3.07 -5.06 7.73
N TRP A 183 3.01 -5.69 8.91
CA TRP A 183 3.02 -4.95 10.18
C TRP A 183 4.29 -4.11 10.33
N GLU A 184 5.46 -4.66 9.98
CA GLU A 184 6.72 -3.91 10.07
C GLU A 184 6.71 -2.71 9.12
N LEU A 185 6.19 -2.90 7.90
CA LEU A 185 6.03 -1.82 6.93
C LEU A 185 5.01 -0.78 7.41
N ALA A 186 3.84 -1.22 7.85
CA ALA A 186 2.74 -0.38 8.31
C ALA A 186 3.19 0.54 9.44
N LEU A 187 3.99 0.05 10.40
CA LEU A 187 4.47 0.83 11.54
C LEU A 187 5.64 1.77 11.21
N SER A 188 6.34 1.55 10.09
CA SER A 188 7.51 2.35 9.72
C SER A 188 7.18 3.73 9.12
N GLY A 189 5.95 3.94 8.65
CA GLY A 189 5.53 5.09 7.85
C GLY A 189 4.75 6.19 8.59
N GLU A 190 4.91 6.32 9.92
CA GLU A 190 4.12 7.26 10.73
C GLU A 190 4.31 8.73 10.34
N THR A 191 3.20 9.45 10.19
CA THR A 191 3.13 10.91 10.03
C THR A 191 1.99 11.47 10.86
N ALA A 192 1.97 12.79 11.11
CA ALA A 192 0.95 13.41 11.97
C ALA A 192 -0.49 13.23 11.45
N ASP A 193 -0.69 13.19 10.13
CA ASP A 193 -1.96 12.93 9.44
C ASP A 193 -2.31 11.43 9.32
N ARG A 194 -1.32 10.56 9.58
CA ARG A 194 -1.43 9.10 9.45
C ARG A 194 -0.80 8.41 10.67
N PRO A 195 -1.36 8.62 11.89
CA PRO A 195 -0.92 7.91 13.07
C PRO A 195 -1.03 6.41 12.86
N ARG A 196 -0.13 5.65 13.48
CA ARG A 196 -0.10 4.19 13.28
C ARG A 196 -1.04 3.49 14.25
N PRO A 197 -1.81 2.50 13.78
CA PRO A 197 -2.59 1.68 14.69
C PRO A 197 -1.67 0.94 15.67
N THR A 198 -2.19 0.62 16.84
CA THR A 198 -1.54 -0.33 17.74
C THR A 198 -1.53 -1.70 17.06
N ARG A 199 -0.33 -2.33 17.01
CA ARG A 199 -0.16 -3.68 16.47
C ARG A 199 -1.14 -4.63 17.14
N ASP A 200 -1.86 -5.40 16.31
CA ASP A 200 -2.92 -6.28 16.79
C ASP A 200 -2.76 -7.70 16.24
N MET A 201 -3.65 -8.15 15.35
CA MET A 201 -3.67 -9.53 14.85
C MET A 201 -2.66 -9.72 13.73
N VAL A 202 -1.86 -10.80 13.81
CA VAL A 202 -1.00 -11.27 12.71
C VAL A 202 -1.75 -12.34 11.94
N VAL A 203 -1.90 -12.16 10.63
CA VAL A 203 -2.54 -13.13 9.73
C VAL A 203 -1.52 -14.05 9.09
N THR A 204 -1.91 -15.30 8.87
CA THR A 204 -1.12 -16.35 8.20
C THR A 204 -1.88 -16.96 7.02
N ASP A 205 -1.15 -17.61 6.12
CA ASP A 205 -1.75 -18.26 4.94
C ASP A 205 -2.81 -19.31 5.32
N GLY A 206 -3.95 -19.27 4.64
CA GLY A 206 -5.10 -20.16 4.90
C GLY A 206 -5.84 -19.90 6.22
N GLN A 207 -5.54 -18.83 6.94
CA GLN A 207 -6.24 -18.48 8.17
C GLN A 207 -7.64 -17.96 7.88
N GLU A 208 -8.65 -18.56 8.52
CA GLU A 208 -10.03 -18.11 8.39
C GLU A 208 -10.37 -16.99 9.38
N LEU A 209 -11.12 -16.00 8.89
CA LEU A 209 -11.85 -15.02 9.71
C LEU A 209 -13.35 -15.21 9.50
N THR A 210 -14.04 -15.67 10.54
CA THR A 210 -15.51 -15.76 10.55
C THR A 210 -16.11 -14.64 11.39
N LEU A 211 -17.07 -13.92 10.83
CA LEU A 211 -17.95 -12.99 11.53
C LEU A 211 -19.38 -13.25 11.07
N GLY A 212 -20.23 -13.72 11.98
CA GLY A 212 -21.60 -14.08 11.66
C GLY A 212 -21.69 -15.17 10.60
N ASP A 213 -22.42 -14.87 9.53
CA ASP A 213 -22.66 -15.73 8.37
C ASP A 213 -21.56 -15.68 7.30
N THR A 214 -20.50 -14.90 7.50
CA THR A 214 -19.44 -14.68 6.52
C THR A 214 -18.11 -15.25 7.02
N THR A 215 -17.40 -16.00 6.16
CA THR A 215 -16.03 -16.46 6.40
C THR A 215 -15.14 -16.02 5.24
N LEU A 216 -14.01 -15.39 5.57
CA LEU A 216 -12.95 -15.03 4.63
C LEU A 216 -11.72 -15.92 4.91
N THR A 217 -10.96 -16.23 3.86
CA THR A 217 -9.70 -16.98 3.92
C THR A 217 -8.60 -16.18 3.24
#